data_AF-A0A954TTB8-F1
#
_entry.id   AF-A0A954TTB8-F1
#
_cell.length_a   1.000
_cell.length_b   1.000
_cell.length_c   1.000
_cell.angle_alpha   90.00
_cell.angle_beta   90.00
_cell.angle_gamma   90.00
#
_symmetry.space_group_name_H-M   'P 1'
#
loop_
_entity.id
_entity.type
_entity.pdbx_description
1 polymer ?
#
loop_
_entity_poly.entity_id
_entity_poly.type
_entity_poly.pdbx_seq_one_letter_code
_entity_poly.pdbx_strand_id
1 'polypeptide(L)'
;MNRLKYALSLSLVVLGLFACAGVSREGDSAPKRVKATSTLELRDLVGQEVTAYGSVESTGKSSSGHQFLNFSGKQLSVFCGKDDVAKFKDGKPADLYANKEVEVTGTLSLFNGKLQLKLTTPENIRILEETTGRSPPKTVELKQVGREAWMSPAGLRYQGHDPEGLNRVEHVERHTRDIPDRDGPHGVFDGGREVAFAVIDEAWDLAEKKKLRADVEGDRSSYLVRMNRRVGYLGGKTGKERGNPPLDRVFIVFETDTKNIVTAFPK
;
A
#
# COMPACT_ATOMS: atom_id res chain seq x y z
N MET A 1 -56.83 -48.55 68.62
CA MET A 1 -57.29 -49.54 67.62
C MET A 1 -57.23 -48.90 66.24
N ASN A 2 -56.62 -49.59 65.27
CA ASN A 2 -56.84 -49.61 63.79
C ASN A 2 -57.57 -48.44 63.10
N ARG A 3 -57.33 -48.05 61.84
CA ARG A 3 -56.38 -48.32 60.74
C ARG A 3 -56.81 -47.32 59.65
N LEU A 4 -55.85 -46.77 58.91
CA LEU A 4 -55.81 -46.63 57.44
C LEU A 4 -57.09 -46.21 56.65
N LYS A 5 -57.02 -45.14 55.84
CA LYS A 5 -57.08 -45.15 54.34
C LYS A 5 -57.29 -43.75 53.70
N TYR A 6 -56.35 -43.44 52.78
CA TYR A 6 -56.40 -42.73 51.49
C TYR A 6 -57.41 -41.61 51.13
N ALA A 7 -56.80 -40.57 50.55
CA ALA A 7 -57.15 -39.80 49.34
C ALA A 7 -58.19 -38.66 49.44
N LEU A 8 -57.76 -37.43 49.12
CA LEU A 8 -58.07 -36.80 47.82
C LEU A 8 -57.25 -35.51 47.59
N SER A 9 -57.03 -35.26 46.32
CA SER A 9 -56.29 -34.19 45.66
C SER A 9 -56.84 -32.78 45.91
N LEU A 10 -55.97 -31.76 45.98
CA LEU A 10 -56.22 -30.49 45.31
C LEU A 10 -54.90 -29.74 45.03
N SER A 11 -54.59 -29.59 43.75
CA SER A 11 -53.47 -28.83 43.21
C SER A 11 -53.58 -27.34 43.55
N LEU A 12 -52.53 -26.76 44.15
CA LEU A 12 -52.33 -25.32 44.25
C LEU A 12 -51.11 -24.95 43.40
N VAL A 13 -51.37 -24.29 42.27
CA VAL A 13 -50.33 -23.68 41.42
C VAL A 13 -49.94 -22.36 42.08
N VAL A 14 -48.74 -22.32 42.69
CA VAL A 14 -48.10 -21.08 43.12
C VAL A 14 -47.23 -20.59 41.97
N LEU A 15 -47.67 -19.50 41.34
CA LEU A 15 -46.94 -18.79 40.29
C LEU A 15 -45.75 -18.06 40.94
N GLY A 16 -44.57 -18.65 40.88
CA GLY A 16 -43.33 -18.03 41.33
C GLY A 16 -42.84 -16.99 40.32
N LEU A 17 -42.82 -15.72 40.72
CA LEU A 17 -42.02 -14.68 40.07
C LEU A 17 -40.54 -14.96 40.37
N PHE A 18 -39.86 -15.67 39.48
CA PHE A 18 -38.41 -15.61 39.37
C PHE A 18 -38.05 -14.47 38.43
N ALA A 19 -37.57 -13.37 38.99
CA ALA A 19 -36.87 -12.35 38.23
C ALA A 19 -35.54 -12.95 37.75
N CYS A 20 -35.52 -13.46 36.53
CA CYS A 20 -34.29 -13.71 35.80
C CYS A 20 -33.65 -12.35 35.50
N ALA A 21 -32.65 -11.97 36.28
CA ALA A 21 -31.70 -10.94 35.89
C ALA A 21 -31.03 -11.41 34.59
N GLY A 22 -31.44 -10.82 33.46
CA GLY A 22 -30.80 -11.03 32.18
C GLY A 22 -29.37 -10.52 32.25
N VAL A 23 -28.40 -11.43 32.32
CA VAL A 23 -27.02 -11.15 31.92
C VAL A 23 -27.07 -10.79 30.44
N SER A 24 -27.03 -9.50 30.15
CA SER A 24 -26.85 -9.02 28.78
C SER A 24 -25.42 -9.36 28.38
N ARG A 25 -25.26 -10.26 27.40
CA ARG A 25 -23.98 -10.45 26.70
C ARG A 25 -23.65 -9.13 26.00
N GLU A 26 -22.65 -8.42 26.51
CA GLU A 26 -21.86 -7.48 25.71
C GLU A 26 -21.21 -8.27 24.58
N GLY A 27 -21.79 -8.24 23.38
CA GLY A 27 -21.27 -9.00 22.26
C GLY A 27 -22.16 -8.86 21.05
N ASP A 28 -21.93 -7.81 20.27
CA ASP A 28 -22.13 -7.82 18.80
C ASP A 28 -21.68 -6.55 18.06
N SER A 29 -20.90 -5.65 18.68
CA SER A 29 -20.27 -4.58 17.90
C SER A 29 -19.08 -5.15 17.13
N ALA A 30 -19.14 -5.09 15.80
CA ALA A 30 -18.01 -5.44 14.93
C ALA A 30 -16.69 -4.79 15.43
N PRO A 31 -15.53 -5.47 15.29
CA PRO A 31 -14.25 -4.94 15.74
C PRO A 31 -14.01 -3.53 15.22
N LYS A 32 -13.46 -2.66 16.07
CA LYS A 32 -13.22 -1.27 15.68
C LYS A 32 -12.23 -1.21 14.52
N ARG A 33 -12.63 -0.57 13.42
CA ARG A 33 -11.80 -0.40 12.22
C ARG A 33 -10.92 0.84 12.33
N VAL A 34 -9.60 0.68 12.27
CA VAL A 34 -8.61 1.75 12.54
C VAL A 34 -7.51 1.76 11.49
N LYS A 35 -7.03 2.95 11.10
CA LYS A 35 -5.92 3.06 10.14
C LYS A 35 -4.60 2.64 10.79
N ALA A 36 -3.79 1.84 10.11
CA ALA A 36 -2.52 1.32 10.63
C ALA A 36 -1.52 2.41 11.06
N THR A 37 -1.64 3.62 10.52
CA THR A 37 -0.81 4.79 10.89
C THR A 37 -1.31 5.56 12.11
N SER A 38 -2.55 5.31 12.58
CA SER A 38 -3.15 5.98 13.74
C SER A 38 -2.60 5.42 15.05
N THR A 39 -1.31 5.64 15.30
CA THR A 39 -0.56 4.98 16.39
C THR A 39 -1.11 5.30 17.78
N LEU A 40 -1.57 6.54 18.02
CA LEU A 40 -2.18 6.93 19.30
C LEU A 40 -3.47 6.15 19.54
N GLU A 41 -4.37 6.14 18.56
CA GLU A 41 -5.63 5.40 18.64
C GLU A 41 -5.41 3.89 18.81
N LEU A 42 -4.43 3.31 18.12
CA LEU A 42 -4.10 1.90 18.28
C LEU A 42 -3.56 1.58 19.68
N ARG A 43 -2.80 2.46 20.32
CA ARG A 43 -2.30 2.23 21.69
C ARG A 43 -3.44 2.14 22.70
N ASP A 44 -4.48 2.93 22.52
CA ASP A 44 -5.67 2.91 23.38
C ASP A 44 -6.50 1.63 23.22
N LEU A 45 -6.25 0.85 22.16
CA LEU A 45 -6.95 -0.38 21.82
C LEU A 45 -6.14 -1.66 22.09
N VAL A 46 -4.98 -1.56 22.74
CA VAL A 46 -4.17 -2.74 23.11
C VAL A 46 -4.98 -3.69 24.00
N GLY A 47 -4.94 -4.98 23.68
CA GLY A 47 -5.72 -6.04 24.32
C GLY A 47 -7.09 -6.28 23.67
N GLN A 48 -7.54 -5.42 22.76
CA GLN A 48 -8.81 -5.57 22.06
C GLN A 48 -8.63 -6.21 20.68
N GLU A 49 -9.72 -6.78 20.17
CA GLU A 49 -9.80 -7.16 18.75
C GLU A 49 -10.10 -5.90 17.91
N VAL A 50 -9.30 -5.68 16.86
CA VAL A 50 -9.44 -4.53 15.97
C VAL A 50 -9.28 -4.97 14.53
N THR A 51 -9.84 -4.19 13.61
CA THR A 51 -9.57 -4.31 12.17
C THR A 51 -8.64 -3.17 11.75
N ALA A 52 -7.35 -3.44 11.61
CA ALA A 52 -6.41 -2.44 11.11
C ALA A 52 -6.31 -2.49 9.59
N TYR A 53 -6.25 -1.33 8.93
CA TYR A 53 -6.08 -1.25 7.47
C TYR A 53 -4.95 -0.32 7.03
N GLY A 54 -4.29 -0.64 5.91
CA GLY A 54 -3.24 0.17 5.32
C GLY A 54 -2.26 -0.60 4.40
N SER A 55 -1.27 0.11 3.88
CA SER A 55 -0.23 -0.46 3.02
C SER A 55 0.80 -1.29 3.79
N VAL A 56 1.09 -2.50 3.31
CA VAL A 56 2.24 -3.31 3.72
C VAL A 56 3.49 -2.83 2.98
N GLU A 57 4.32 -2.03 3.66
CA GLU A 57 5.54 -1.42 3.08
C GLU A 57 6.72 -2.40 3.02
N SER A 58 6.80 -3.33 3.98
CA SER A 58 7.85 -4.33 3.99
C SER A 58 7.43 -5.61 4.70
N THR A 59 8.05 -6.73 4.35
CA THR A 59 7.77 -8.03 4.95
C THR A 59 9.02 -8.66 5.53
N GLY A 60 8.87 -9.50 6.55
CA GLY A 60 9.97 -10.20 7.22
C GLY A 60 9.72 -11.70 7.33
N LYS A 61 10.79 -12.49 7.35
CA LYS A 61 10.77 -13.94 7.58
C LYS A 61 11.81 -14.26 8.66
N SER A 62 11.42 -14.93 9.74
CA SER A 62 12.38 -15.40 10.75
C SER A 62 12.98 -16.75 10.36
N SER A 63 14.13 -17.08 10.94
CA SER A 63 14.74 -18.42 10.83
C SER A 63 13.84 -19.54 11.38
N SER A 64 13.00 -19.23 12.38
CA SER A 64 11.99 -20.13 12.93
C SER A 64 10.73 -20.29 12.07
N GLY A 65 10.63 -19.60 10.93
CA GLY A 65 9.52 -19.71 9.98
C GLY A 65 8.34 -18.79 10.24
N HIS A 66 8.44 -17.83 11.17
CA HIS A 66 7.44 -16.78 11.35
C HIS A 66 7.51 -15.75 10.23
N GLN A 67 6.39 -15.09 9.99
CA GLN A 67 6.29 -14.06 8.98
C GLN A 67 5.71 -12.77 9.53
N PHE A 68 6.20 -11.66 8.99
CA PHE A 68 5.85 -10.33 9.42
C PHE A 68 5.39 -9.50 8.23
N LEU A 69 4.30 -8.76 8.40
CA LEU A 69 3.87 -7.70 7.47
C LEU A 69 4.00 -6.38 8.22
N ASN A 70 4.80 -5.44 7.72
CA ASN A 70 5.01 -4.16 8.37
C ASN A 70 4.21 -3.11 7.62
N PHE A 71 3.27 -2.46 8.31
CA PHE A 71 2.53 -1.36 7.71
C PHE A 71 3.42 -0.13 7.53
N SER A 72 3.02 0.76 6.63
CA SER A 72 3.66 2.06 6.39
C SER A 72 3.95 2.79 7.71
N GLY A 73 5.18 3.29 7.86
CA GLY A 73 5.65 3.95 9.09
C GLY A 73 6.12 2.99 10.20
N LYS A 74 5.99 1.67 9.99
CA LYS A 74 6.56 0.58 10.82
C LYS A 74 6.17 0.61 12.30
N GLN A 75 5.10 1.34 12.65
CA GLN A 75 4.58 1.41 14.02
C GLN A 75 3.69 0.22 14.37
N LEU A 76 3.00 -0.34 13.37
CA LEU A 76 2.17 -1.54 13.48
C LEU A 76 2.74 -2.65 12.60
N SER A 77 2.87 -3.85 13.16
CA SER A 77 3.26 -5.06 12.43
C SER A 77 2.19 -6.14 12.56
N VAL A 78 2.03 -6.95 11.53
CA VAL A 78 1.25 -8.19 11.58
C VAL A 78 2.23 -9.33 11.77
N PHE A 79 1.98 -10.18 12.76
CA PHE A 79 2.75 -11.39 13.03
C PHE A 79 1.93 -12.62 12.69
N CYS A 80 2.49 -13.48 11.83
CA CYS A 80 1.94 -14.80 11.53
C CYS A 80 2.91 -15.88 12.03
N GLY A 81 2.45 -16.67 13.01
CA GLY A 81 3.22 -17.76 13.60
C GLY A 81 3.48 -18.88 12.58
N LYS A 82 4.49 -19.72 12.81
CA LYS A 82 4.88 -20.78 11.87
C LYS A 82 3.71 -21.73 11.57
N ASP A 83 2.96 -22.09 12.60
CA ASP A 83 1.82 -23.01 12.49
C ASP A 83 0.63 -22.34 11.77
N ASP A 84 0.49 -21.02 11.92
CA ASP A 84 -0.53 -20.24 11.22
C ASP A 84 -0.19 -20.02 9.75
N VAL A 85 1.10 -19.82 9.42
CA VAL A 85 1.59 -19.72 8.03
C VAL A 85 1.20 -20.96 7.22
N ALA A 86 1.24 -22.15 7.82
CA ALA A 86 0.88 -23.40 7.15
C ALA A 86 -0.60 -23.46 6.72
N LYS A 87 -1.47 -22.59 7.25
CA LYS A 87 -2.89 -22.51 6.89
C LYS A 87 -3.12 -21.74 5.58
N PHE A 88 -2.14 -20.98 5.10
CA PHE A 88 -2.22 -20.24 3.84
C PHE A 88 -1.78 -21.13 2.68
N LYS A 89 -2.76 -21.69 1.96
CA LYS A 89 -2.53 -22.67 0.89
C LYS A 89 -1.99 -22.04 -0.40
N ASP A 90 -2.40 -20.81 -0.69
CA ASP A 90 -2.07 -20.10 -1.94
C ASP A 90 -0.69 -19.44 -1.92
N GLY A 91 0.01 -19.52 -0.79
CA GLY A 91 1.33 -18.93 -0.63
C GLY A 91 1.58 -18.47 0.80
N LYS A 92 2.81 -18.02 1.04
CA LYS A 92 3.24 -17.51 2.34
C LYS A 92 2.71 -16.08 2.56
N PRO A 93 2.20 -15.71 3.75
CA PRO A 93 1.67 -14.36 3.99
C PRO A 93 2.59 -13.20 3.57
N ALA A 94 3.88 -13.27 3.88
CA ALA A 94 4.87 -12.26 3.48
C ALA A 94 4.95 -12.11 1.95
N ASP A 95 4.77 -13.18 1.19
CA ASP A 95 4.81 -13.13 -0.27
C ASP A 95 3.45 -12.69 -0.84
N LEU A 96 2.35 -13.15 -0.23
CA LEU A 96 0.99 -12.86 -0.67
C LEU A 96 0.58 -11.40 -0.45
N TYR A 97 1.07 -10.75 0.60
CA TYR A 97 0.58 -9.42 1.01
C TYR A 97 1.64 -8.33 0.91
N ALA A 98 2.86 -8.63 0.46
CA ALA A 98 3.88 -7.61 0.20
C ALA A 98 3.38 -6.55 -0.78
N ASN A 99 3.57 -5.27 -0.44
CA ASN A 99 3.18 -4.11 -1.25
C ASN A 99 1.68 -4.02 -1.57
N LYS A 100 0.82 -4.66 -0.77
CA LYS A 100 -0.63 -4.58 -0.92
C LYS A 100 -1.25 -3.68 0.14
N GLU A 101 -2.38 -3.09 -0.20
CA GLU A 101 -3.31 -2.51 0.77
C GLU A 101 -4.19 -3.63 1.30
N VAL A 102 -4.16 -3.80 2.62
CA VAL A 102 -4.83 -4.89 3.29
C VAL A 102 -5.62 -4.35 4.47
N GLU A 103 -6.63 -5.10 4.87
CA GLU A 103 -7.14 -4.99 6.22
C GLU A 103 -6.99 -6.33 6.95
N VAL A 104 -6.63 -6.23 8.22
CA VAL A 104 -6.30 -7.35 9.09
C VAL A 104 -7.08 -7.20 10.37
N THR A 105 -7.85 -8.23 10.69
CA THR A 105 -8.60 -8.34 11.95
C THR A 105 -7.89 -9.30 12.88
N GLY A 106 -7.61 -8.84 14.09
CA GLY A 106 -7.03 -9.69 15.13
C GLY A 106 -6.82 -8.96 16.45
N THR A 107 -6.32 -9.68 17.44
CA THR A 107 -6.00 -9.10 18.75
C THR A 107 -4.78 -8.19 18.66
N LEU A 108 -4.95 -6.93 19.05
CA LEU A 108 -3.86 -5.97 19.12
C LEU A 108 -3.06 -6.15 20.41
N SER A 109 -1.75 -6.25 20.29
CA SER A 109 -0.84 -6.47 21.41
C SER A 109 0.37 -5.55 21.31
N LEU A 110 1.07 -5.40 22.43
CA LEU A 110 2.36 -4.72 22.46
C LEU A 110 3.46 -5.77 22.66
N PHE A 111 4.37 -5.89 21.68
CA PHE A 111 5.51 -6.79 21.75
C PHE A 111 6.80 -5.98 21.60
N ASN A 112 7.67 -6.03 22.62
CA ASN A 112 8.90 -5.22 22.68
C ASN A 112 8.67 -3.74 22.35
N GLY A 113 7.59 -3.15 22.88
CA GLY A 113 7.22 -1.75 22.67
C GLY A 113 6.63 -1.42 21.29
N LYS A 114 6.43 -2.42 20.41
CA LYS A 114 5.81 -2.24 19.09
C LYS A 114 4.40 -2.81 19.06
N LEU A 115 3.50 -2.13 18.36
CA LEU A 115 2.14 -2.61 18.15
C LEU A 115 2.18 -3.80 17.19
N GLN A 116 1.46 -4.86 17.55
CA GLN A 116 1.41 -6.09 16.78
C GLN A 116 0.01 -6.68 16.73
N LEU A 117 -0.44 -7.05 15.53
CA LEU A 117 -1.62 -7.87 15.31
C LEU A 117 -1.22 -9.31 15.03
N LYS A 118 -1.89 -10.26 15.67
CA LYS A 118 -1.72 -11.68 15.35
C LYS A 118 -2.58 -12.07 14.16
N LEU A 119 -1.97 -12.64 13.13
CA LEU A 119 -2.63 -13.21 11.95
C LEU A 119 -2.67 -14.73 12.06
N THR A 120 -3.85 -15.27 12.37
CA THR A 120 -4.04 -16.69 12.67
C THR A 120 -4.61 -17.51 11.51
N THR A 121 -5.44 -16.91 10.65
CA THR A 121 -6.05 -17.60 9.51
C THR A 121 -6.12 -16.69 8.28
N PRO A 122 -6.26 -17.25 7.06
CA PRO A 122 -6.45 -16.46 5.85
C PRO A 122 -7.66 -15.53 5.89
N GLU A 123 -8.73 -15.88 6.61
CA GLU A 123 -9.96 -15.09 6.71
C GLU A 123 -9.77 -13.81 7.55
N ASN A 124 -8.76 -13.78 8.43
CA ASN A 124 -8.42 -12.60 9.24
C ASN A 124 -7.76 -11.49 8.42
N ILE A 125 -7.38 -11.73 7.17
CA ILE A 125 -6.77 -10.74 6.30
C ILE A 125 -7.46 -10.76 4.95
N ARG A 126 -7.78 -9.59 4.45
CA ARG A 126 -8.15 -9.46 3.05
C ARG A 126 -7.30 -8.40 2.41
N ILE A 127 -6.90 -8.69 1.17
CA ILE A 127 -6.52 -7.64 0.25
C ILE A 127 -7.78 -6.82 0.12
N LEU A 128 -7.72 -5.55 0.53
CA LEU A 128 -8.76 -4.64 0.15
C LEU A 128 -8.70 -4.63 -1.36
N GLU A 129 -9.79 -5.07 -2.02
CA GLU A 129 -9.96 -4.87 -3.45
C GLU A 129 -9.91 -3.37 -3.68
N GLU A 130 -8.69 -2.91 -3.82
CA GLU A 130 -8.37 -1.85 -4.70
C GLU A 130 -8.58 -2.45 -6.10
N THR A 131 -9.79 -2.28 -6.67
CA THR A 131 -9.78 -1.43 -7.88
C THR A 131 -9.00 -0.20 -7.45
N THR A 132 -7.68 -0.24 -7.64
CA THR A 132 -6.73 0.85 -7.41
C THR A 132 -7.29 1.89 -6.43
N GLY A 133 -6.99 1.80 -5.14
CA GLY A 133 -7.30 2.88 -4.18
C GLY A 133 -6.53 4.16 -4.51
N ARG A 134 -5.60 4.06 -5.46
CA ARG A 134 -5.34 5.08 -6.46
C ARG A 134 -6.55 5.19 -7.40
N SER A 135 -7.44 6.17 -7.17
CA SER A 135 -8.27 6.73 -8.27
C SER A 135 -7.51 6.54 -9.59
N PRO A 136 -8.09 5.86 -10.59
CA PRO A 136 -7.37 5.25 -11.72
C PRO A 136 -6.19 6.11 -12.08
N PRO A 137 -4.96 5.53 -12.11
CA PRO A 137 -3.71 6.28 -12.05
C PRO A 137 -3.88 7.49 -12.94
N LYS A 138 -3.86 8.69 -12.32
CA LYS A 138 -4.18 9.93 -13.03
C LYS A 138 -3.52 9.86 -14.39
N THR A 139 -4.30 10.01 -15.43
CA THR A 139 -3.81 10.07 -16.80
C THR A 139 -3.81 11.53 -17.21
N VAL A 140 -2.80 11.94 -17.96
CA VAL A 140 -2.79 13.24 -18.61
C VAL A 140 -2.59 13.05 -20.10
N GLU A 141 -3.32 13.85 -20.87
CA GLU A 141 -3.07 14.03 -22.29
C GLU A 141 -2.16 15.25 -22.47
N LEU A 142 -1.14 15.10 -23.31
CA LEU A 142 -0.29 16.22 -23.67
C LEU A 142 -0.97 17.04 -24.76
N LYS A 143 -1.04 18.36 -24.56
CA LYS A 143 -1.49 19.28 -25.58
C LYS A 143 -0.35 19.57 -26.55
N GLN A 144 -0.53 19.30 -27.83
CA GLN A 144 0.41 19.77 -28.86
C GLN A 144 0.32 21.30 -28.96
N VAL A 145 1.46 21.97 -28.81
CA VAL A 145 1.59 23.45 -28.80
C VAL A 145 2.53 23.96 -29.90
N GLY A 146 3.01 23.08 -30.76
CA GLY A 146 3.82 23.36 -31.94
C GLY A 146 4.09 22.09 -32.74
N ARG A 147 4.79 22.21 -33.87
CA ARG A 147 5.09 21.06 -34.75
C ARG A 147 5.74 19.89 -34.02
N GLU A 148 6.67 20.20 -33.12
CA GLU A 148 7.44 19.22 -32.32
C GLU A 148 7.53 19.68 -30.87
N ALA A 149 6.40 20.20 -30.36
CA ALA A 149 6.32 20.68 -28.99
C ALA A 149 4.99 20.31 -28.35
N TRP A 150 5.08 19.74 -27.15
CA TRP A 150 3.93 19.35 -26.36
C TRP A 150 3.99 20.00 -24.98
N MET A 151 2.83 20.13 -24.34
CA MET A 151 2.68 20.70 -23.01
C MET A 151 1.78 19.81 -22.15
N SER A 152 2.21 19.51 -20.93
CA SER A 152 1.39 18.80 -19.94
C SER A 152 0.47 19.76 -19.15
N PRO A 153 -0.55 19.25 -18.44
CA PRO A 153 -1.36 20.05 -17.53
C PRO A 153 -0.59 20.82 -16.45
N ALA A 154 0.55 20.31 -15.97
CA ALA A 154 1.42 21.04 -15.04
C ALA A 154 2.25 22.16 -15.71
N GLY A 155 2.08 22.39 -17.02
CA GLY A 155 2.81 23.40 -17.78
C GLY A 155 4.23 22.98 -18.15
N LEU A 156 4.55 21.68 -18.07
CA LEU A 156 5.83 21.16 -18.55
C LEU A 156 5.83 21.13 -20.06
N ARG A 157 6.92 21.61 -20.67
CA ARG A 157 7.11 21.59 -22.12
C ARG A 157 7.99 20.40 -22.49
N TYR A 158 7.68 19.77 -23.61
CA TYR A 158 8.47 18.70 -24.22
C TYR A 158 8.84 19.16 -25.63
N GLN A 159 10.00 19.80 -25.78
CA GLN A 159 10.49 20.31 -27.05
C GLN A 159 11.93 19.89 -27.30
N GLY A 160 12.23 19.58 -28.57
CA GLY A 160 13.56 19.21 -29.05
C GLY A 160 13.73 17.71 -29.17
N HIS A 161 14.97 17.30 -29.44
CA HIS A 161 15.32 15.91 -29.71
C HIS A 161 16.45 15.42 -28.81
N ASP A 162 16.45 14.12 -28.54
CA ASP A 162 17.58 13.44 -27.95
C ASP A 162 18.69 13.18 -28.99
N PRO A 163 19.88 12.70 -28.57
CA PRO A 163 20.98 12.39 -29.48
C PRO A 163 20.63 11.33 -30.55
N GLU A 164 19.67 10.47 -30.27
CA GLU A 164 19.15 9.45 -31.20
C GLU A 164 18.09 9.99 -32.17
N GLY A 165 17.72 11.27 -32.07
CA GLY A 165 16.76 11.94 -32.95
C GLY A 165 15.30 11.74 -32.55
N LEU A 166 15.01 11.13 -31.40
CA LEU A 166 13.65 11.03 -30.87
C LEU A 166 13.25 12.37 -30.27
N ASN A 167 12.00 12.77 -30.47
CA ASN A 167 11.49 13.95 -29.78
C ASN A 167 11.38 13.66 -28.27
N ARG A 168 11.31 14.72 -27.45
CA ARG A 168 11.29 14.58 -25.97
C ARG A 168 10.16 13.70 -25.45
N VAL A 169 9.01 13.70 -26.11
CA VAL A 169 7.87 12.85 -25.74
C VAL A 169 8.23 11.38 -26.01
N GLU A 170 8.71 11.07 -27.21
CA GLU A 170 9.13 9.71 -27.60
C GLU A 170 10.26 9.17 -26.70
N HIS A 171 11.21 10.02 -26.31
CA HIS A 171 12.26 9.63 -25.36
C HIS A 171 11.66 9.22 -24.02
N VAL A 172 10.78 10.04 -23.43
CA VAL A 172 10.11 9.70 -22.16
C VAL A 172 9.28 8.42 -22.31
N GLU A 173 8.63 8.22 -23.46
CA GLU A 173 7.87 7.01 -23.74
C GLU A 173 8.70 5.73 -23.76
N ARG A 174 10.00 5.80 -24.11
CA ARG A 174 10.89 4.63 -23.99
C ARG A 174 11.00 4.14 -22.54
N HIS A 175 10.78 5.02 -21.57
CA HIS A 175 10.69 4.66 -20.16
C HIS A 175 9.33 4.12 -19.74
N THR A 176 8.43 3.77 -20.66
CA THR A 176 7.14 3.11 -20.35
C THR A 176 7.14 1.61 -20.67
N ARG A 177 8.20 1.12 -21.32
CA ARG A 177 8.37 -0.28 -21.70
C ARG A 177 9.78 -0.73 -21.39
N ASP A 178 9.92 -1.92 -20.82
CA ASP A 178 11.25 -2.46 -20.56
C ASP A 178 11.99 -2.77 -21.87
N ILE A 179 13.31 -2.66 -21.82
CA ILE A 179 14.24 -3.09 -22.86
C ILE A 179 15.15 -4.13 -22.19
N PRO A 180 14.71 -5.40 -22.07
CA PRO A 180 15.35 -6.37 -21.18
C PRO A 180 16.83 -6.64 -21.51
N ASP A 181 17.21 -6.48 -22.78
CA ASP A 181 18.57 -6.72 -23.26
C ASP A 181 19.44 -5.45 -23.27
N ARG A 182 18.92 -4.31 -22.78
CA ARG A 182 19.70 -3.09 -22.62
C ARG A 182 20.78 -3.29 -21.56
N ASP A 183 22.00 -2.86 -21.90
CA ASP A 183 23.11 -2.82 -20.94
C ASP A 183 22.83 -1.77 -19.85
N GLY A 184 23.02 -2.19 -18.60
CA GLY A 184 22.84 -1.34 -17.42
C GLY A 184 21.38 -1.14 -16.97
N PRO A 185 21.16 -0.23 -16.00
CA PRO A 185 19.84 0.03 -15.43
C PRO A 185 18.93 0.78 -16.41
N HIS A 186 17.63 0.41 -16.40
CA HIS A 186 16.60 1.10 -17.16
C HIS A 186 15.37 1.35 -16.29
N GLY A 187 15.08 2.60 -15.91
CA GLY A 187 13.86 2.91 -15.17
C GLY A 187 12.63 2.79 -16.07
N VAL A 188 11.64 1.99 -15.66
CA VAL A 188 10.40 1.77 -16.42
C VAL A 188 9.18 2.16 -15.59
N PHE A 189 8.38 3.11 -16.05
CA PHE A 189 7.13 3.54 -15.43
C PHE A 189 6.08 2.43 -15.46
N ASP A 190 5.28 2.35 -14.40
CA ASP A 190 4.05 1.58 -14.42
C ASP A 190 2.93 2.38 -15.13
N GLY A 191 2.02 1.70 -15.83
CA GLY A 191 0.77 2.30 -16.31
C GLY A 191 0.78 2.94 -17.70
N GLY A 192 1.87 2.83 -18.47
CA GLY A 192 1.94 3.32 -19.85
C GLY A 192 2.14 4.83 -19.98
N ARG A 193 1.90 5.35 -21.20
CA ARG A 193 2.23 6.72 -21.61
C ARG A 193 1.54 7.77 -20.76
N GLU A 194 0.21 7.74 -20.71
CA GLU A 194 -0.62 8.79 -20.10
C GLU A 194 -0.41 8.85 -18.58
N VAL A 195 -0.14 7.69 -17.97
CA VAL A 195 0.20 7.60 -16.55
C VAL A 195 1.61 8.13 -16.29
N ALA A 196 2.60 7.81 -17.14
CA ALA A 196 3.97 8.29 -16.98
C ALA A 196 4.02 9.83 -16.94
N PHE A 197 3.38 10.50 -17.91
CA PHE A 197 3.32 11.97 -17.93
C PHE A 197 2.61 12.55 -16.72
N ALA A 198 1.56 11.90 -16.21
CA ALA A 198 0.89 12.35 -15.00
C ALA A 198 1.74 12.19 -13.73
N VAL A 199 2.54 11.13 -13.68
CA VAL A 199 3.51 10.92 -12.59
C VAL A 199 4.62 11.97 -12.65
N ILE A 200 5.06 12.37 -13.84
CA ILE A 200 6.04 13.44 -14.03
C ILE A 200 5.46 14.78 -13.58
N ASP A 201 4.21 15.09 -13.95
CA ASP A 201 3.49 16.29 -13.47
C ASP A 201 3.41 16.31 -11.94
N GLU A 202 3.01 15.20 -11.31
CA GLU A 202 2.96 15.07 -9.85
C GLU A 202 4.34 15.26 -9.21
N ALA A 203 5.38 14.68 -9.79
CA ALA A 203 6.75 14.80 -9.30
C ALA A 203 7.25 16.26 -9.40
N TRP A 204 6.95 16.94 -10.50
CA TRP A 204 7.29 18.36 -10.68
C TRP A 204 6.59 19.24 -9.64
N ASP A 205 5.29 19.07 -9.48
CA ASP A 205 4.49 19.75 -8.47
C ASP A 205 5.06 19.56 -7.06
N LEU A 206 5.47 18.34 -6.73
CA LEU A 206 6.09 18.02 -5.45
C LEU A 206 7.45 18.70 -5.29
N ALA A 207 8.25 18.77 -6.35
CA ALA A 207 9.53 19.47 -6.34
C ALA A 207 9.35 20.97 -6.07
N GLU A 208 8.40 21.61 -6.77
CA GLU A 208 8.07 23.03 -6.59
C GLU A 208 7.52 23.31 -5.18
N LYS A 209 6.52 22.53 -4.73
CA LYS A 209 5.90 22.69 -3.41
C LYS A 209 6.92 22.53 -2.27
N LYS A 210 7.86 21.60 -2.41
CA LYS A 210 8.93 21.36 -1.43
C LYS A 210 10.14 22.28 -1.62
N LYS A 211 10.15 23.13 -2.65
CA LYS A 211 11.28 24.00 -3.00
C LYS A 211 12.58 23.20 -3.09
N LEU A 212 12.53 22.05 -3.77
CA LEU A 212 13.72 21.23 -3.95
C LEU A 212 14.79 22.03 -4.69
N ARG A 213 16.04 21.92 -4.21
CA ARG A 213 17.20 22.46 -4.92
C ARG A 213 17.53 21.51 -6.08
N ALA A 214 17.54 22.05 -7.29
CA ALA A 214 17.96 21.29 -8.46
C ALA A 214 19.47 21.04 -8.41
N ASP A 215 19.90 19.90 -8.91
CA ASP A 215 21.30 19.67 -9.26
C ASP A 215 21.55 20.26 -10.65
N VAL A 216 22.58 21.09 -10.80
CA VAL A 216 22.82 21.90 -12.00
C VAL A 216 24.12 21.47 -12.66
N GLU A 217 24.03 21.10 -13.93
CA GLU A 217 25.14 20.69 -14.77
C GLU A 217 25.04 21.39 -16.14
N GLY A 218 25.77 22.49 -16.29
CA GLY A 218 25.76 23.28 -17.53
C GLY A 218 24.37 23.84 -17.86
N ASP A 219 23.86 23.48 -19.05
CA ASP A 219 22.53 23.87 -19.54
C ASP A 219 21.40 22.98 -18.99
N ARG A 220 21.73 21.98 -18.17
CA ARG A 220 20.76 21.03 -17.58
C ARG A 220 20.65 21.18 -16.08
N SER A 221 19.43 21.01 -15.61
CA SER A 221 19.08 20.88 -14.22
C SER A 221 18.34 19.57 -14.00
N SER A 222 18.45 19.01 -12.78
CA SER A 222 17.75 17.77 -12.46
C SER A 222 17.13 17.76 -11.07
N TYR A 223 16.04 17.01 -10.95
CA TYR A 223 15.41 16.64 -9.69
C TYR A 223 15.40 15.13 -9.51
N LEU A 224 15.60 14.67 -8.28
CA LEU A 224 15.26 13.33 -7.84
C LEU A 224 14.14 13.41 -6.80
N VAL A 225 12.91 13.14 -7.25
CA VAL A 225 11.71 13.37 -6.45
C VAL A 225 11.21 12.07 -5.84
N ARG A 226 11.08 12.00 -4.52
CA ARG A 226 10.49 10.85 -3.81
C ARG A 226 8.97 10.91 -3.87
N MET A 227 8.35 9.84 -4.37
CA MET A 227 6.90 9.77 -4.62
C MET A 227 6.12 9.07 -3.50
N ASN A 228 6.81 8.42 -2.56
CA ASN A 228 6.23 7.67 -1.43
C ASN A 228 5.23 6.58 -1.86
N ARG A 229 5.34 6.12 -3.10
CA ARG A 229 4.60 4.99 -3.68
C ARG A 229 5.42 4.45 -4.84
N ARG A 230 5.14 3.21 -5.22
CA ARG A 230 5.69 2.64 -6.45
C ARG A 230 5.25 3.49 -7.66
N VAL A 231 6.22 3.82 -8.51
CA VAL A 231 6.00 4.52 -9.79
C VAL A 231 6.48 3.74 -11.00
N GLY A 232 7.24 2.68 -10.76
CA GLY A 232 7.84 1.88 -11.80
C GLY A 232 8.68 0.76 -11.21
N TYR A 233 9.55 0.21 -12.04
CA TYR A 233 10.50 -0.83 -11.68
C TYR A 233 11.81 -0.65 -12.44
N LEU A 234 12.86 -1.27 -11.91
CA LEU A 234 14.15 -1.35 -12.57
C LEU A 234 14.11 -2.46 -13.62
N GLY A 235 14.21 -2.08 -14.89
CA GLY A 235 14.35 -2.95 -16.05
C GLY A 235 15.78 -3.02 -16.58
N GLY A 236 15.92 -3.45 -17.83
CA GLY A 236 17.20 -3.76 -18.47
C GLY A 236 17.81 -5.06 -17.96
N LYS A 237 19.03 -5.38 -18.42
CA LYS A 237 19.76 -6.58 -17.94
C LYS A 237 19.92 -6.56 -16.42
N THR A 238 20.28 -5.40 -15.86
CA THR A 238 20.43 -5.22 -14.42
C THR A 238 19.11 -5.41 -13.66
N GLY A 239 17.99 -4.94 -14.22
CA GLY A 239 16.66 -5.17 -13.66
C GLY A 239 16.33 -6.65 -13.63
N LYS A 240 16.49 -7.33 -14.75
CA LYS A 240 16.24 -8.77 -14.92
C LYS A 240 17.06 -9.60 -13.94
N GLU A 241 18.35 -9.33 -13.78
CA GLU A 241 19.23 -9.99 -12.80
C GLU A 241 18.77 -9.81 -11.35
N ARG A 242 18.13 -8.67 -11.05
CA ARG A 242 17.67 -8.31 -9.70
C ARG A 242 16.18 -8.61 -9.46
N GLY A 243 15.51 -9.26 -10.41
CA GLY A 243 14.07 -9.56 -10.30
C GLY A 243 13.17 -8.33 -10.41
N ASN A 244 13.57 -7.32 -11.18
CA ASN A 244 12.83 -6.10 -11.46
C ASN A 244 12.31 -5.37 -10.22
N PRO A 245 13.21 -4.92 -9.30
CA PRO A 245 12.79 -4.30 -8.06
C PRO A 245 11.95 -3.03 -8.29
N PRO A 246 10.98 -2.73 -7.41
CA PRO A 246 10.13 -1.56 -7.54
C PRO A 246 10.94 -0.26 -7.31
N LEU A 247 10.56 0.80 -8.01
CA LEU A 247 11.15 2.14 -7.90
C LEU A 247 10.12 3.15 -7.35
N ASP A 248 10.57 4.03 -6.46
CA ASP A 248 9.72 4.96 -5.69
C ASP A 248 10.08 6.45 -5.90
N ARG A 249 11.00 6.74 -6.82
CA ARG A 249 11.41 8.11 -7.18
C ARG A 249 11.29 8.35 -8.67
N VAL A 250 11.17 9.62 -9.05
CA VAL A 250 11.24 10.08 -10.43
C VAL A 250 12.48 10.96 -10.56
N PHE A 251 13.36 10.61 -11.49
CA PHE A 251 14.44 11.48 -11.92
C PHE A 251 13.94 12.31 -13.10
N ILE A 252 14.04 13.63 -13.00
CA ILE A 252 13.59 14.59 -14.03
C ILE A 252 14.80 15.39 -14.46
N VAL A 253 15.08 15.44 -15.76
CA VAL A 253 16.08 16.33 -16.35
C VAL A 253 15.37 17.38 -17.18
N PHE A 254 15.73 18.64 -16.99
CA PHE A 254 15.13 19.79 -17.65
C PHE A 254 16.20 20.82 -18.00
N GLU A 255 15.88 21.72 -18.93
CA GLU A 255 16.76 22.84 -19.24
C GLU A 255 16.78 23.84 -18.08
N THR A 256 17.97 24.23 -17.65
CA THR A 256 18.18 25.12 -16.50
C THR A 256 17.34 26.39 -16.63
N ASP A 257 16.69 26.79 -15.54
CA ASP A 257 15.78 27.95 -15.45
C ASP A 257 14.53 27.88 -16.33
N THR A 258 14.15 26.70 -16.83
CA THR A 258 12.94 26.51 -17.63
C THR A 258 12.06 25.35 -17.11
N LYS A 259 10.89 25.16 -17.75
CA LYS A 259 10.04 23.96 -17.61
C LYS A 259 10.14 23.02 -18.82
N ASN A 260 11.21 23.13 -19.63
CA ASN A 260 11.41 22.25 -20.78
C ASN A 260 12.07 20.93 -20.34
N ILE A 261 11.32 19.84 -20.39
CA ILE A 261 11.76 18.51 -19.98
C ILE A 261 12.57 17.85 -21.09
N VAL A 262 13.73 17.35 -20.70
CA VAL A 262 14.70 16.65 -21.56
C VAL A 262 14.44 15.15 -21.52
N THR A 263 14.27 14.61 -20.32
CA THR A 263 13.88 13.21 -20.08
C THR A 263 13.39 13.09 -18.63
N ALA A 264 12.62 12.05 -18.35
CA ALA A 264 12.24 11.68 -16.99
C ALA A 264 11.98 10.18 -16.91
N PHE A 265 12.38 9.55 -15.80
CA PHE A 265 12.24 8.11 -15.59
C PHE A 265 12.25 7.71 -14.10
N PRO A 266 11.72 6.53 -13.74
CA PRO A 266 11.80 6.02 -12.38
C PRO A 266 13.23 5.69 -11.94
N LYS A 267 13.57 5.97 -10.68
CA LYS A 267 14.89 5.71 -10.10
C LYS A 267 14.82 5.22 -8.66
#